data_AF-A0A517U5A7-F1
#
_entry.id   AF-A0A517U5A7-F1
#
_cell.length_a   1.000
_cell.length_b   1.000
_cell.length_c   1.000
_cell.angle_alpha   90.00
_cell.angle_beta   90.00
_cell.angle_gamma   90.00
#
_symmetry.space_group_name_H-M   'P 1'
#
loop_
_entity.id
_entity.type
_entity.pdbx_description
1 polymer ?
#
loop_
_entity_poly.entity_id
_entity_poly.type
_entity_poly.pdbx_seq_one_letter_code
_entity_poly.pdbx_strand_id
1 'polypeptide(L)'
;MRTHLTRWMAACGLVVAVLTAPFAVAQSAGEAKPVAVVAFAGYDELMKDLNFVGELGDHKGASDMIEQFVQMFTQGKGLAGFDKTKPIGAIIQTDGQMPSGAICLPVSDVNALLDVAKGFGVTVTDMGDGVSQIRTPQGAGAFLKKSGNWALLSMAPTMFEGLPEDPADAFAPLVKQYDVAVNVLVKNLPEAYRQQAIDAMSQGAQARGAKESDEEYAARQKAFEAQLAQMKEFINDLDAVTVGVKVDNDKHNAVFDFVYTALPGTKLAKQIADNSKVTTNFAGFSKPEAAMNVTFASATSGADVSQVQQMIETARAKGNAAIEKTSKIEEGSKAKAKEALEDFLTAFQKTLEGGVTDGGASLELGDNSMSFVAGAYVVDSAKVLEGIKKYAELETTDLPKVELDAETIGDVKFHNVTYKIPADDEKAKKLLTENGEMIVGVGKNAVYFAMGADPVAAVKAAIAASAKSPKKAIMPFEMTIGLQQALEFAKSVAEEDQKPLIENLSEAVSSASSGSDHIRLVGEPVKNGIRTRLELQEGVLKAIGKGASQARMQGAGAPAGF
;
A
#
# COMPACT_ATOMS: atom_id res chain seq x y z
N MET A 1 2.10 4.30 9.55
CA MET A 1 1.96 4.58 8.10
C MET A 1 3.28 4.99 7.44
N ARG A 2 3.98 6.05 7.91
CA ARG A 2 5.21 6.56 7.26
C ARG A 2 6.35 5.53 7.18
N THR A 3 6.57 4.73 8.23
CA THR A 3 7.56 3.63 8.23
C THR A 3 7.21 2.51 7.25
N HIS A 4 5.94 2.12 7.16
CA HIS A 4 5.47 1.12 6.20
C HIS A 4 5.62 1.62 4.76
N LEU A 5 5.29 2.89 4.50
CA LEU A 5 5.49 3.50 3.18
C LEU A 5 6.97 3.57 2.80
N THR A 6 7.86 3.92 3.74
CA THR A 6 9.31 3.88 3.50
C THR A 6 9.80 2.48 3.15
N ARG A 7 9.35 1.45 3.88
CA ARG A 7 9.71 0.05 3.64
C ARG A 7 9.22 -0.43 2.27
N TRP A 8 8.00 -0.04 1.91
CA TRP A 8 7.44 -0.26 0.58
C TRP A 8 8.30 0.38 -0.50
N MET A 9 8.60 1.68 -0.40
CA MET A 9 9.44 2.38 -1.38
C MET A 9 10.84 1.76 -1.51
N ALA A 10 11.47 1.42 -0.38
CA ALA A 10 12.78 0.78 -0.34
C ALA A 10 12.81 -0.55 -1.10
N ALA A 11 11.84 -1.41 -0.81
CA ALA A 11 11.75 -2.73 -1.41
C ALA A 11 11.29 -2.67 -2.87
N CYS A 12 10.36 -1.78 -3.23
CA CYS A 12 10.00 -1.54 -4.62
C CYS A 12 11.20 -0.98 -5.42
N GLY A 13 11.96 -0.06 -4.82
CA GLY A 13 13.21 0.43 -5.41
C GLY A 13 14.23 -0.68 -5.63
N LEU A 14 14.34 -1.63 -4.70
CA LEU A 14 15.18 -2.82 -4.85
C LEU A 14 14.68 -3.74 -5.97
N VAL A 15 13.36 -3.98 -6.06
CA VAL A 15 12.75 -4.78 -7.14
C VAL A 15 13.03 -4.13 -8.49
N VAL A 16 12.78 -2.83 -8.64
CA VAL A 16 13.07 -2.08 -9.87
C VAL A 16 14.56 -2.16 -10.21
N ALA A 17 15.45 -1.92 -9.24
CA ALA A 17 16.89 -1.96 -9.47
C ALA A 17 17.37 -3.34 -9.97
N VAL A 18 16.81 -4.43 -9.43
CA VAL A 18 17.11 -5.80 -9.90
C VAL A 18 16.59 -6.04 -11.31
N LEU A 19 15.39 -5.55 -11.64
CA LEU A 19 14.79 -5.73 -12.97
C LEU A 19 15.45 -4.87 -14.06
N THR A 20 16.02 -3.72 -13.70
CA THR A 20 16.67 -2.79 -14.65
C THR A 20 18.19 -2.91 -14.69
N ALA A 21 18.79 -3.83 -13.95
CA ALA A 21 20.24 -4.02 -13.95
C ALA A 21 20.72 -4.45 -15.36
N PRO A 22 21.80 -3.85 -15.89
CA PRO A 22 22.32 -4.25 -17.20
C PRO A 22 22.84 -5.68 -17.14
N PHE A 23 22.26 -6.57 -17.96
CA PHE A 23 22.78 -7.92 -18.15
C PHE A 23 24.06 -7.86 -18.99
N ALA A 24 25.18 -8.30 -18.44
CA ALA A 24 26.46 -8.39 -19.14
C ALA A 24 27.01 -9.82 -19.04
N VAL A 25 27.85 -10.20 -20.01
CA VAL A 25 28.47 -11.54 -20.04
C VAL A 25 29.50 -11.63 -18.91
N ALA A 26 29.23 -12.43 -17.88
CA ALA A 26 30.15 -12.65 -16.77
C ALA A 26 31.26 -13.66 -17.15
N GLN A 27 32.45 -13.48 -16.58
CA GLN A 27 33.45 -14.54 -16.41
C GLN A 27 33.16 -15.23 -15.07
N SER A 28 32.78 -16.51 -15.10
CA SER A 28 32.35 -17.26 -13.92
C SER A 28 33.48 -17.42 -12.89
N ALA A 29 33.19 -17.21 -11.61
CA ALA A 29 34.11 -17.55 -10.51
C ALA A 29 33.48 -18.29 -9.32
N GLY A 30 32.16 -18.52 -9.30
CA GLY A 30 31.44 -19.16 -8.19
C GLY A 30 30.16 -19.92 -8.58
N GLU A 31 29.50 -20.54 -7.60
CA GLU A 31 28.22 -21.24 -7.77
C GLU A 31 27.06 -20.24 -7.92
N ALA A 32 26.27 -20.36 -9.00
CA ALA A 32 25.16 -19.46 -9.29
C ALA A 32 23.97 -19.68 -8.34
N LYS A 33 23.44 -18.60 -7.78
CA LYS A 33 22.29 -18.59 -6.86
C LYS A 33 21.16 -17.73 -7.41
N PRO A 34 19.88 -18.13 -7.28
CA PRO A 34 18.76 -17.31 -7.70
C PRO A 34 18.68 -16.03 -6.86
N VAL A 35 18.50 -14.89 -7.53
CA VAL A 35 18.30 -13.56 -6.90
C VAL A 35 16.91 -13.01 -7.18
N ALA A 36 16.29 -13.38 -8.29
CA ALA A 36 14.92 -13.00 -8.56
C ALA A 36 14.21 -14.03 -9.45
N VAL A 37 12.91 -14.17 -9.23
CA VAL A 37 11.99 -14.93 -10.06
C VAL A 37 10.85 -13.99 -10.44
N VAL A 38 10.64 -13.82 -11.74
CA VAL A 38 9.46 -13.15 -12.29
C VAL A 38 8.56 -14.24 -12.84
N ALA A 39 7.29 -14.22 -12.50
CA ALA A 39 6.34 -15.21 -12.96
C ALA A 39 5.02 -14.55 -13.37
N PHE A 40 4.42 -15.14 -14.39
CA PHE A 40 3.15 -14.76 -14.97
C PHE A 40 2.34 -16.03 -15.19
N ALA A 41 1.08 -16.06 -14.77
CA ALA A 41 0.26 -17.27 -14.68
C ALA A 41 0.08 -17.99 -16.03
N GLY A 42 0.11 -17.24 -17.14
CA GLY A 42 0.04 -17.80 -18.48
C GLY A 42 -0.84 -16.95 -19.39
N TYR A 43 -0.87 -17.31 -20.67
CA TYR A 43 -1.66 -16.57 -21.65
C TYR A 43 -3.16 -16.75 -21.44
N ASP A 44 -3.60 -17.98 -21.13
CA ASP A 44 -5.03 -18.27 -20.98
C ASP A 44 -5.63 -17.56 -19.76
N GLU A 45 -4.92 -17.52 -18.63
CA GLU A 45 -5.34 -16.75 -17.44
C GLU A 45 -5.39 -15.25 -17.75
N LEU A 46 -4.42 -14.69 -18.47
CA LEU A 46 -4.49 -13.28 -18.87
C LEU A 46 -5.69 -12.98 -19.76
N MET A 47 -6.03 -13.85 -20.72
CA MET A 47 -7.22 -13.63 -21.56
C MET A 47 -8.49 -13.65 -20.72
N LYS A 48 -8.56 -14.54 -19.72
CA LYS A 48 -9.67 -14.58 -18.74
C LYS A 48 -9.74 -13.28 -17.95
N ASP A 49 -8.63 -12.82 -17.39
CA ASP A 49 -8.55 -11.58 -16.60
C ASP A 49 -8.90 -10.33 -17.42
N LEU A 50 -8.42 -10.26 -18.66
CA LEU A 50 -8.74 -9.17 -19.58
C LEU A 50 -10.22 -9.12 -19.94
N ASN A 51 -10.88 -10.27 -20.07
CA ASN A 51 -12.33 -10.30 -20.28
C ASN A 51 -13.05 -9.75 -19.06
N PHE A 52 -12.68 -10.18 -17.86
CA PHE A 52 -13.27 -9.65 -16.63
C PHE A 52 -13.06 -8.14 -16.50
N VAL A 53 -11.83 -7.65 -16.68
CA VAL A 53 -11.54 -6.20 -16.67
C VAL A 53 -12.30 -5.46 -17.77
N GLY A 54 -12.42 -6.05 -18.96
CA GLY A 54 -13.22 -5.50 -20.06
C GLY A 54 -14.70 -5.38 -19.69
N GLU A 55 -15.27 -6.41 -19.08
CA GLU A 55 -16.66 -6.42 -18.61
C GLU A 55 -16.93 -5.34 -17.55
N LEU A 56 -15.96 -5.05 -16.68
CA LEU A 56 -16.08 -3.96 -15.69
C LEU A 56 -16.20 -2.57 -16.34
N GLY A 57 -15.72 -2.40 -17.57
CA GLY A 57 -15.78 -1.15 -18.34
C GLY A 57 -16.75 -1.17 -19.52
N ASP A 58 -17.74 -2.09 -19.52
CA ASP A 58 -18.70 -2.30 -20.63
C ASP A 58 -18.06 -2.66 -21.98
N HIS A 59 -16.81 -3.15 -21.98
CA HIS A 59 -16.06 -3.59 -23.14
C HIS A 59 -15.99 -5.12 -23.19
N LYS A 60 -17.12 -5.76 -23.50
CA LYS A 60 -17.18 -7.22 -23.71
C LYS A 60 -16.30 -7.64 -24.89
N GLY A 61 -15.64 -8.79 -24.77
CA GLY A 61 -14.74 -9.32 -25.81
C GLY A 61 -13.40 -8.58 -25.90
N ALA A 62 -12.93 -7.99 -24.80
CA ALA A 62 -11.62 -7.34 -24.76
C ALA A 62 -10.47 -8.30 -25.13
N SER A 63 -10.57 -9.58 -24.73
CA SER A 63 -9.62 -10.61 -25.16
C SER A 63 -9.71 -10.89 -26.66
N ASP A 64 -10.91 -10.91 -27.26
CA ASP A 64 -11.10 -11.16 -28.71
C ASP A 64 -10.32 -10.15 -29.56
N MET A 65 -10.26 -8.88 -29.13
CA MET A 65 -9.47 -7.85 -29.80
C MET A 65 -7.97 -8.18 -29.76
N ILE A 66 -7.45 -8.67 -28.62
CA ILE A 66 -6.07 -9.10 -28.52
C ILE A 66 -5.83 -10.35 -29.34
N GLU A 67 -6.74 -11.33 -29.33
CA GLU A 67 -6.63 -12.51 -30.17
C GLU A 67 -6.59 -12.15 -31.66
N GLN A 68 -7.47 -11.24 -32.11
CA GLN A 68 -7.45 -10.73 -33.48
C GLN A 68 -6.14 -10.02 -33.81
N PHE A 69 -5.62 -9.19 -32.89
CA PHE A 69 -4.33 -8.54 -33.06
C PHE A 69 -3.19 -9.56 -33.15
N VAL A 70 -3.18 -10.58 -32.29
CA VAL A 70 -2.20 -11.67 -32.32
C VAL A 70 -2.29 -12.41 -33.65
N GLN A 71 -3.49 -12.78 -34.11
CA GLN A 71 -3.69 -13.44 -35.39
C GLN A 71 -3.20 -12.56 -36.55
N MET A 72 -3.55 -11.27 -36.57
CA MET A 72 -3.12 -10.35 -37.61
C MET A 72 -1.59 -10.18 -37.62
N PHE A 73 -1.00 -9.90 -36.45
CA PHE A 73 0.43 -9.66 -36.29
C PHE A 73 1.24 -10.89 -36.70
N THR A 74 0.81 -12.08 -36.30
CA THR A 74 1.46 -13.36 -36.61
C THR A 74 1.08 -13.93 -37.98
N GLN A 75 0.42 -13.14 -38.84
CA GLN A 75 0.02 -13.52 -40.20
C GLN A 75 -0.83 -14.81 -40.21
N GLY A 76 -1.75 -14.93 -39.25
CA GLY A 76 -2.67 -16.06 -39.07
C GLY A 76 -2.08 -17.29 -38.39
N LYS A 77 -0.82 -17.22 -37.95
CA LYS A 77 -0.16 -18.35 -37.25
C LYS A 77 -0.48 -18.42 -35.75
N GLY A 78 -1.05 -17.36 -35.18
CA GLY A 78 -1.26 -17.22 -33.75
C GLY A 78 0.02 -17.45 -32.94
N LEU A 79 -0.13 -18.00 -31.74
CA LEU A 79 0.98 -18.40 -30.86
C LEU A 79 1.40 -19.86 -31.10
N ALA A 80 1.60 -20.26 -32.36
CA ALA A 80 1.97 -21.64 -32.68
C ALA A 80 3.23 -22.07 -31.94
N GLY A 81 3.20 -23.29 -31.37
CA GLY A 81 4.31 -23.86 -30.61
C GLY A 81 4.42 -23.39 -29.16
N PHE A 82 3.62 -22.41 -28.74
CA PHE A 82 3.55 -21.92 -27.37
C PHE A 82 2.55 -22.72 -26.54
N ASP A 83 2.88 -23.04 -25.28
CA ASP A 83 1.95 -23.69 -24.35
C ASP A 83 1.28 -22.62 -23.47
N LYS A 84 0.07 -22.22 -23.87
CA LYS A 84 -0.69 -21.12 -23.28
C LYS A 84 -1.16 -21.37 -21.85
N THR A 85 -1.21 -22.64 -21.45
CA THR A 85 -1.74 -23.11 -20.16
C THR A 85 -0.71 -23.03 -19.04
N LYS A 86 0.57 -22.81 -19.39
CA LYS A 86 1.67 -22.82 -18.44
C LYS A 86 2.17 -21.41 -18.13
N PRO A 87 2.78 -21.23 -16.94
CA PRO A 87 3.41 -19.98 -16.58
C PRO A 87 4.53 -19.55 -17.53
N ILE A 88 4.65 -18.25 -17.70
CA ILE A 88 5.82 -17.60 -18.31
C ILE A 88 6.61 -16.96 -17.18
N GLY A 89 7.93 -16.93 -17.29
CA GLY A 89 8.69 -16.23 -16.28
C GLY A 89 10.12 -15.94 -16.69
N ALA A 90 10.86 -15.37 -15.75
CA ALA A 90 12.29 -15.23 -15.85
C ALA A 90 12.93 -15.66 -14.53
N ILE A 91 14.06 -16.35 -14.64
CA ILE A 91 14.89 -16.71 -13.50
C ILE A 91 16.18 -15.90 -13.63
N ILE A 92 16.47 -15.11 -12.62
CA ILE A 92 17.66 -14.28 -12.52
C ILE A 92 18.52 -14.85 -11.39
N GLN A 93 19.79 -15.07 -11.67
CA GLN A 93 20.79 -15.64 -10.79
C GLN A 93 22.04 -14.74 -10.72
N THR A 94 22.92 -15.02 -9.76
CA THR A 94 24.25 -14.40 -9.65
C THR A 94 25.23 -15.43 -9.08
N ASP A 95 26.47 -15.40 -9.54
CA ASP A 95 27.60 -16.12 -8.95
C ASP A 95 28.42 -15.25 -7.99
N GLY A 96 27.90 -14.07 -7.63
CA GLY A 96 28.61 -13.02 -6.90
C GLY A 96 29.06 -11.86 -7.79
N GLN A 97 28.98 -12.01 -9.11
CA GLN A 97 29.20 -10.94 -10.09
C GLN A 97 27.86 -10.46 -10.68
N MET A 98 27.88 -9.99 -11.93
CA MET A 98 26.71 -9.46 -12.64
C MET A 98 25.56 -10.46 -12.70
N PRO A 99 24.31 -10.03 -12.43
CA PRO A 99 23.15 -10.89 -12.61
C PRO A 99 23.08 -11.44 -14.04
N SER A 100 22.81 -12.74 -14.13
CA SER A 100 22.56 -13.47 -15.37
C SER A 100 21.22 -14.19 -15.25
N GLY A 101 20.69 -14.72 -16.34
CA GLY A 101 19.43 -15.44 -16.30
C GLY A 101 18.85 -15.73 -17.66
N ALA A 102 17.64 -16.26 -17.64
CA ALA A 102 16.87 -16.49 -18.86
C ALA A 102 15.40 -16.18 -18.66
N ILE A 103 14.76 -15.77 -19.75
CA ILE A 103 13.31 -15.81 -19.90
C ILE A 103 12.96 -17.27 -20.22
N CYS A 104 12.00 -17.82 -19.51
CA CYS A 104 11.51 -19.18 -19.65
C CYS A 104 10.14 -19.15 -20.34
N LEU A 105 10.11 -19.59 -21.59
CA LEU A 105 8.88 -19.68 -22.39
C LEU A 105 8.39 -21.13 -22.42
N PRO A 106 7.15 -21.42 -21.99
CA PRO A 106 6.60 -22.75 -22.11
C PRO A 106 6.25 -23.04 -23.58
N VAL A 107 6.69 -24.19 -24.09
CA VAL A 107 6.51 -24.56 -25.49
C VAL A 107 5.91 -25.95 -25.60
N SER A 108 4.94 -26.07 -26.50
CA SER A 108 4.44 -27.35 -27.02
C SER A 108 5.25 -27.83 -28.22
N ASP A 109 5.77 -26.89 -29.03
CA ASP A 109 6.67 -27.16 -30.14
C ASP A 109 7.59 -25.94 -30.40
N VAL A 110 8.86 -26.05 -30.03
CA VAL A 110 9.84 -24.97 -30.23
C VAL A 110 10.09 -24.64 -31.71
N ASN A 111 9.95 -25.61 -32.62
CA ASN A 111 10.19 -25.36 -34.05
C ASN A 111 9.06 -24.53 -34.62
N ALA A 112 7.80 -24.83 -34.27
CA ALA A 112 6.65 -24.02 -34.65
C ALA A 112 6.78 -22.58 -34.12
N LEU A 113 7.24 -22.40 -32.88
CA LEU A 113 7.50 -21.07 -32.31
C LEU A 113 8.57 -20.31 -33.12
N LEU A 114 9.67 -20.96 -33.46
CA LEU A 114 10.75 -20.37 -34.26
C LEU A 114 10.29 -20.05 -35.70
N ASP A 115 9.39 -20.86 -36.27
CA ASP A 115 8.83 -20.62 -37.61
C ASP A 115 7.84 -19.45 -37.65
N VAL A 116 7.19 -19.14 -36.52
CA VAL A 116 6.49 -17.86 -36.35
C VAL A 116 7.50 -16.71 -36.36
N ALA A 117 8.56 -16.80 -35.56
CA ALA A 117 9.60 -15.77 -35.46
C ALA A 117 10.29 -15.49 -36.81
N LYS A 118 10.63 -16.53 -37.58
CA LYS A 118 11.22 -16.40 -38.93
C LYS A 118 10.33 -15.61 -39.90
N GLY A 119 9.00 -15.66 -39.73
CA GLY A 119 8.05 -14.85 -40.49
C GLY A 119 8.25 -13.33 -40.34
N PHE A 120 8.94 -12.90 -39.28
CA PHE A 120 9.31 -11.51 -39.01
C PHE A 120 10.76 -11.17 -39.41
N GLY A 121 11.41 -12.02 -40.20
CA GLY A 121 12.79 -11.83 -40.62
C GLY A 121 13.82 -12.18 -39.53
N VAL A 122 13.40 -12.86 -38.46
CA VAL A 122 14.32 -13.41 -37.46
C VAL A 122 15.10 -14.57 -38.09
N THR A 123 16.42 -14.50 -37.99
CA THR A 123 17.30 -15.59 -38.42
C THR A 123 17.64 -16.47 -37.22
N VAL A 124 17.64 -17.78 -37.45
CA VAL A 124 17.92 -18.78 -36.43
C VAL A 124 19.06 -19.65 -36.94
N THR A 125 20.18 -19.64 -36.23
CA THR A 125 21.35 -20.45 -36.53
C THR A 125 21.50 -21.49 -35.43
N ASP A 126 21.45 -22.77 -35.78
CA ASP A 126 21.73 -23.84 -34.84
C ASP A 126 23.22 -23.80 -34.44
N MET A 127 23.49 -23.80 -33.14
CA MET A 127 24.83 -23.76 -32.56
C MET A 127 25.27 -25.12 -32.01
N GLY A 128 24.40 -26.15 -32.06
CA GLY A 128 24.62 -27.44 -31.41
C GLY A 128 24.12 -27.48 -29.96
N ASP A 129 24.10 -28.68 -29.37
CA ASP A 129 23.71 -28.94 -27.97
C ASP A 129 22.34 -28.37 -27.55
N GLY A 130 21.41 -28.28 -28.51
CA GLY A 130 20.06 -27.74 -28.28
C GLY A 130 20.02 -26.21 -28.10
N VAL A 131 21.12 -25.52 -28.45
CA VAL A 131 21.23 -24.06 -28.41
C VAL A 131 21.16 -23.50 -29.84
N SER A 132 20.36 -22.45 -30.03
CA SER A 132 20.27 -21.72 -31.29
C SER A 132 20.55 -20.24 -31.06
N GLN A 133 21.31 -19.63 -31.96
CA GLN A 133 21.47 -18.19 -32.02
C GLN A 133 20.30 -17.58 -32.78
N ILE A 134 19.65 -16.60 -32.17
CA ILE A 134 18.53 -15.84 -32.74
C ILE A 134 19.03 -14.44 -33.05
N ARG A 135 18.79 -13.97 -34.28
CA ARG A 135 19.12 -12.61 -34.71
C ARG A 135 17.92 -11.92 -35.32
N THR A 136 17.58 -10.75 -34.79
CA THR A 136 16.51 -9.91 -35.34
C THR A 136 16.99 -9.21 -36.63
N PRO A 137 16.08 -8.71 -37.49
CA PRO A 137 16.44 -7.94 -38.68
C PRO A 137 17.32 -6.70 -38.38
N GLN A 138 17.21 -6.18 -37.15
CA GLN A 138 17.96 -5.01 -36.67
C GLN A 138 19.38 -5.36 -36.20
N GLY A 139 19.77 -6.64 -36.25
CA GLY A 139 21.10 -7.11 -35.88
C GLY A 139 21.27 -7.45 -34.39
N ALA A 140 20.26 -7.22 -33.55
CA ALA A 140 20.28 -7.65 -32.15
C ALA A 140 20.27 -9.18 -32.06
N GLY A 141 21.13 -9.75 -31.22
CA GLY A 141 21.31 -11.18 -31.05
C GLY A 141 20.92 -11.68 -29.66
N ALA A 142 20.29 -12.84 -29.60
CA ALA A 142 20.01 -13.61 -28.39
C ALA A 142 20.32 -15.08 -28.64
N PHE A 143 20.28 -15.90 -27.58
CA PHE A 143 20.42 -17.35 -27.65
C PHE A 143 19.19 -17.99 -27.05
N LEU A 144 18.74 -19.07 -27.67
CA LEU A 144 17.64 -19.91 -27.17
C LEU A 144 18.18 -21.31 -26.90
N LYS A 145 17.91 -21.85 -25.71
CA LYS A 145 18.19 -23.24 -25.36
C LYS A 145 16.88 -23.99 -25.16
N LYS A 146 16.70 -25.11 -25.85
CA LYS A 146 15.58 -26.01 -25.60
C LYS A 146 15.89 -26.86 -24.35
N SER A 147 14.98 -26.84 -23.37
CA SER A 147 15.06 -27.66 -22.16
C SER A 147 13.71 -28.30 -21.90
N GLY A 148 13.55 -29.59 -22.27
CA GLY A 148 12.25 -30.26 -22.19
C GLY A 148 11.16 -29.52 -22.98
N ASN A 149 10.09 -29.11 -22.27
CA ASN A 149 8.97 -28.33 -22.80
C ASN A 149 9.15 -26.81 -22.62
N TRP A 150 10.41 -26.36 -22.52
CA TRP A 150 10.76 -24.96 -22.34
C TRP A 150 11.74 -24.47 -23.40
N ALA A 151 11.55 -23.22 -23.81
CA ALA A 151 12.51 -22.43 -24.55
C ALA A 151 13.09 -21.37 -23.61
N LEU A 152 14.37 -21.50 -23.28
CA LEU A 152 15.09 -20.57 -22.43
C LEU A 152 15.78 -19.54 -23.30
N LEU A 153 15.46 -18.26 -23.15
CA LEU A 153 16.03 -17.15 -23.93
C LEU A 153 16.99 -16.33 -23.08
N SER A 154 18.22 -16.13 -23.55
CA SER A 154 19.23 -15.32 -22.86
C SER A 154 20.16 -14.58 -23.84
N MET A 155 21.03 -13.71 -23.33
CA MET A 155 21.96 -12.90 -24.13
C MET A 155 23.27 -13.63 -24.47
N ALA A 156 23.62 -14.68 -23.72
CA ALA A 156 24.81 -15.50 -23.98
C ALA A 156 24.57 -16.97 -23.56
N PRO A 157 25.21 -17.96 -24.21
CA PRO A 157 25.02 -19.37 -23.86
C PRO A 157 25.41 -19.72 -22.41
N THR A 158 26.45 -19.06 -21.88
CA THR A 158 26.92 -19.28 -20.49
C THR A 158 25.87 -18.88 -19.45
N MET A 159 24.90 -18.03 -19.80
CA MET A 159 23.83 -17.63 -18.89
C MET A 159 22.76 -18.71 -18.68
N PHE A 160 22.85 -19.84 -19.40
CA PHE A 160 22.00 -21.01 -19.13
C PHE A 160 22.55 -21.93 -18.03
N GLU A 161 23.80 -21.72 -17.61
CA GLU A 161 24.43 -22.50 -16.54
C GLU A 161 23.73 -22.22 -15.20
N GLY A 162 23.48 -23.25 -14.40
CA GLY A 162 22.81 -23.13 -13.10
C GLY A 162 21.28 -22.95 -13.15
N LEU A 163 20.67 -22.80 -14.33
CA LEU A 163 19.22 -22.80 -14.47
C LEU A 163 18.64 -24.21 -14.25
N PRO A 164 17.46 -24.33 -13.61
CA PRO A 164 16.77 -25.60 -13.49
C PRO A 164 16.33 -26.11 -14.87
N GLU A 165 16.33 -27.44 -15.05
CA GLU A 165 15.84 -28.06 -16.29
C GLU A 165 14.35 -27.78 -16.52
N ASP A 166 13.56 -27.78 -15.44
CA ASP A 166 12.16 -27.38 -15.42
C ASP A 166 11.96 -26.14 -14.52
N PRO A 167 11.75 -24.94 -15.11
CA PRO A 167 11.49 -23.73 -14.35
C PRO A 167 10.08 -23.67 -13.73
N ALA A 168 9.17 -24.61 -14.02
CA ALA A 168 7.80 -24.61 -13.49
C ALA A 168 7.77 -24.55 -11.95
N ASP A 169 8.65 -25.28 -11.28
CA ASP A 169 8.74 -25.33 -9.81
C ASP A 169 9.12 -23.97 -9.20
N ALA A 170 9.92 -23.17 -9.93
CA ALA A 170 10.27 -21.82 -9.49
C ALA A 170 9.08 -20.85 -9.60
N PHE A 171 8.22 -21.04 -10.61
CA PHE A 171 7.06 -20.17 -10.85
C PHE A 171 5.84 -20.56 -10.02
N ALA A 172 5.63 -21.86 -9.78
CA ALA A 172 4.43 -22.41 -9.14
C ALA A 172 4.03 -21.72 -7.81
N PRO A 173 4.94 -21.42 -6.87
CA PRO A 173 4.58 -20.74 -5.62
C PRO A 173 4.01 -19.33 -5.83
N LEU A 174 4.41 -18.66 -6.91
CA LEU A 174 3.97 -17.32 -7.28
C LEU A 174 2.65 -17.38 -8.05
N VAL A 175 2.58 -18.18 -9.12
CA VAL A 175 1.40 -18.23 -9.99
C VAL A 175 0.18 -18.89 -9.35
N LYS A 176 0.38 -19.67 -8.29
CA LYS A 176 -0.71 -20.17 -7.46
C LYS A 176 -1.43 -19.06 -6.70
N GLN A 177 -0.74 -17.94 -6.43
CA GLN A 177 -1.26 -16.83 -5.63
C GLN A 177 -1.52 -15.57 -6.45
N TYR A 178 -0.87 -15.40 -7.60
CA TYR A 178 -0.85 -14.15 -8.36
C TYR A 178 -0.87 -14.45 -9.86
N ASP A 179 -1.44 -13.55 -10.65
CA ASP A 179 -1.38 -13.67 -12.11
C ASP A 179 -0.07 -13.06 -12.63
N VAL A 180 0.48 -12.07 -11.92
CA VAL A 180 1.84 -11.55 -12.11
C VAL A 180 2.51 -11.42 -10.74
N ALA A 181 3.73 -11.93 -10.61
CA ALA A 181 4.52 -11.71 -9.40
C ALA A 181 6.02 -11.63 -9.66
N VAL A 182 6.69 -10.83 -8.84
CA VAL A 182 8.15 -10.75 -8.76
C VAL A 182 8.57 -11.10 -7.35
N ASN A 183 9.46 -12.08 -7.20
CA ASN A 183 10.07 -12.44 -5.93
C ASN A 183 11.58 -12.23 -5.99
N VAL A 184 12.09 -11.33 -5.16
CA VAL A 184 13.52 -11.01 -5.04
C VAL A 184 14.06 -11.64 -3.76
N LEU A 185 15.07 -12.49 -3.90
CA LEU A 185 15.80 -13.14 -2.80
C LEU A 185 16.93 -12.23 -2.35
N VAL A 186 16.60 -11.22 -1.54
CA VAL A 186 17.53 -10.15 -1.10
C VAL A 186 18.79 -10.69 -0.44
N LYS A 187 18.68 -11.79 0.32
CA LYS A 187 19.83 -12.47 0.94
C LYS A 187 20.89 -12.98 -0.05
N ASN A 188 20.48 -13.28 -1.28
CA ASN A 188 21.36 -13.81 -2.32
C ASN A 188 21.98 -12.70 -3.16
N LEU A 189 21.46 -11.47 -3.06
CA LEU A 189 21.99 -10.33 -3.81
C LEU A 189 23.36 -9.92 -3.25
N PRO A 190 24.39 -9.68 -4.08
CA PRO A 190 25.66 -9.18 -3.58
C PRO A 190 25.53 -7.79 -2.96
N GLU A 191 26.34 -7.51 -1.94
CA GLU A 191 26.28 -6.24 -1.18
C GLU A 191 26.46 -5.02 -2.08
N ALA A 192 27.34 -5.10 -3.08
CA ALA A 192 27.57 -4.03 -4.04
C ALA A 192 26.29 -3.61 -4.77
N TYR A 193 25.42 -4.55 -5.16
CA TYR A 193 24.15 -4.23 -5.83
C TYR A 193 23.11 -3.67 -4.87
N ARG A 194 23.06 -4.17 -3.62
CA ARG A 194 22.23 -3.55 -2.58
C ARG A 194 22.65 -2.09 -2.38
N GLN A 195 23.96 -1.84 -2.26
CA GLN A 195 24.50 -0.50 -2.06
C GLN A 195 24.24 0.39 -3.28
N GLN A 196 24.41 -0.11 -4.50
CA GLN A 196 24.08 0.62 -5.72
C GLN A 196 22.60 1.01 -5.80
N ALA A 197 21.67 0.11 -5.44
CA ALA A 197 20.25 0.41 -5.40
C ALA A 197 19.93 1.50 -4.37
N ILE A 198 20.57 1.42 -3.20
CA ILE A 198 20.47 2.44 -2.15
C ILE A 198 21.02 3.79 -2.62
N ASP A 199 22.15 3.80 -3.32
CA ASP A 199 22.78 5.01 -3.84
C ASP A 199 21.94 5.65 -4.96
N ALA A 200 21.34 4.85 -5.85
CA ALA A 200 20.43 5.34 -6.88
C ALA A 200 19.18 6.00 -6.26
N MET A 201 18.60 5.39 -5.23
CA MET A 201 17.50 6.00 -4.45
C MET A 201 17.95 7.29 -3.76
N SER A 202 19.18 7.30 -3.22
CA SER A 202 19.75 8.50 -2.61
C SER A 202 19.91 9.63 -3.62
N GLN A 203 20.41 9.36 -4.83
CA GLN A 203 20.55 10.37 -5.89
C GLN A 203 19.19 10.92 -6.33
N GLY A 204 18.19 10.07 -6.50
CA GLY A 204 16.82 10.50 -6.83
C GLY A 204 16.23 11.40 -5.75
N ALA A 205 16.46 11.08 -4.48
CA ALA A 205 16.04 11.91 -3.36
C ALA A 205 16.87 13.19 -3.21
N GLN A 206 18.10 13.25 -3.70
CA GLN A 206 18.90 14.48 -3.71
C GLN A 206 18.54 15.40 -4.89
N ALA A 207 17.76 14.93 -5.87
CA ALA A 207 17.26 15.78 -6.94
C ALA A 207 16.41 16.92 -6.36
N ARG A 208 16.75 18.16 -6.71
CA ARG A 208 16.07 19.36 -6.23
C ARG A 208 14.80 19.60 -7.02
N GLY A 209 13.71 19.91 -6.33
CA GLY A 209 12.47 20.32 -7.00
C GLY A 209 12.62 21.67 -7.68
N ALA A 210 11.99 21.87 -8.84
CA ALA A 210 12.10 23.11 -9.63
C ALA A 210 11.63 24.39 -8.90
N LYS A 211 10.89 24.26 -7.78
CA LYS A 211 10.36 25.36 -6.96
C LYS A 211 10.77 25.27 -5.48
N GLU A 212 11.78 24.46 -5.15
CA GLU A 212 12.18 24.22 -3.77
C GLU A 212 13.22 25.24 -3.28
N SER A 213 12.94 25.93 -2.16
CA SER A 213 13.88 26.86 -1.53
C SER A 213 15.08 26.15 -0.91
N ASP A 214 16.16 26.88 -0.61
CA ASP A 214 17.38 26.30 -0.02
C ASP A 214 17.10 25.70 1.37
N GLU A 215 16.25 26.35 2.15
CA GLU A 215 15.86 25.90 3.49
C GLU A 215 15.01 24.64 3.44
N GLU A 216 14.05 24.56 2.50
CA GLU A 216 13.23 23.37 2.27
C GLU A 216 14.09 22.20 1.78
N TYR A 217 15.04 22.46 0.87
CA TYR A 217 15.97 21.46 0.37
C TYR A 217 16.87 20.92 1.50
N ALA A 218 17.44 21.79 2.33
CA ALA A 218 18.28 21.39 3.46
C ALA A 218 17.50 20.58 4.51
N ALA A 219 16.28 20.99 4.84
CA ALA A 219 15.41 20.26 5.75
C ALA A 219 15.02 18.88 5.18
N ARG A 220 14.73 18.81 3.87
CA ARG A 220 14.42 17.55 3.18
C ARG A 220 15.62 16.61 3.13
N GLN A 221 16.80 17.12 2.82
CA GLN A 221 18.07 16.38 2.84
C GLN A 221 18.31 15.74 4.21
N LYS A 222 18.22 16.53 5.29
CA LYS A 222 18.40 16.02 6.66
C LYS A 222 17.37 14.96 7.04
N ALA A 223 16.11 15.15 6.65
CA ALA A 223 15.06 14.15 6.87
C ALA A 223 15.30 12.87 6.06
N PHE A 224 15.82 13.01 4.84
CA PHE A 224 16.14 11.89 3.96
C PHE A 224 17.33 11.07 4.44
N GLU A 225 18.39 11.69 4.97
CA GLU A 225 19.56 10.97 5.52
C GLU A 225 19.16 10.00 6.65
N ALA A 226 18.31 10.46 7.57
CA ALA A 226 17.77 9.60 8.64
C ALA A 226 16.93 8.45 8.09
N GLN A 227 16.13 8.72 7.05
CA GLN A 227 15.30 7.72 6.38
C GLN A 227 16.14 6.71 5.58
N LEU A 228 17.25 7.15 4.99
CA LEU A 228 18.19 6.32 4.24
C LEU A 228 18.90 5.32 5.15
N ALA A 229 19.29 5.73 6.36
CA ALA A 229 19.87 4.80 7.35
C ALA A 229 18.88 3.68 7.72
N GLN A 230 17.62 4.03 7.97
CA GLN A 230 16.57 3.04 8.27
C GLN A 230 16.28 2.13 7.08
N MET A 231 16.32 2.69 5.87
CA MET A 231 16.18 1.93 4.63
C MET A 231 17.32 0.93 4.44
N LYS A 232 18.57 1.33 4.72
CA LYS A 232 19.75 0.45 4.70
C LYS A 232 19.62 -0.71 5.67
N GLU A 233 19.27 -0.42 6.93
CA GLU A 233 19.03 -1.43 7.96
C GLU A 233 17.92 -2.40 7.53
N PHE A 234 16.79 -1.86 7.04
CA PHE A 234 15.69 -2.68 6.53
C PHE A 234 16.12 -3.59 5.39
N ILE A 235 16.77 -3.06 4.34
CA ILE A 235 17.23 -3.84 3.18
C ILE A 235 18.21 -4.95 3.60
N ASN A 236 19.11 -4.67 4.54
CA ASN A 236 20.07 -5.65 5.04
C ASN A 236 19.43 -6.74 5.90
N ASP A 237 18.31 -6.43 6.56
CA ASP A 237 17.57 -7.39 7.40
C ASP A 237 16.60 -8.28 6.60
N LEU A 238 16.40 -8.02 5.30
CA LEU A 238 15.47 -8.76 4.43
C LEU A 238 16.03 -10.11 3.98
N ASP A 239 15.17 -11.12 4.04
CA ASP A 239 15.41 -12.41 3.39
C ASP A 239 14.90 -12.36 1.94
N ALA A 240 13.61 -12.04 1.76
CA ALA A 240 12.98 -11.93 0.45
C ALA A 240 11.90 -10.82 0.40
N VAL A 241 11.61 -10.35 -0.81
CA VAL A 241 10.52 -9.42 -1.12
C VAL A 241 9.71 -10.01 -2.27
N THR A 242 8.39 -10.02 -2.14
CA THR A 242 7.46 -10.39 -3.20
C THR A 242 6.50 -9.24 -3.48
N VAL A 243 6.34 -8.89 -4.75
CA VAL A 243 5.26 -8.02 -5.24
C VAL A 243 4.38 -8.87 -6.14
N GLY A 244 3.09 -8.93 -5.86
CA GLY A 244 2.14 -9.77 -6.59
C GLY A 244 0.84 -9.05 -6.89
N VAL A 245 0.28 -9.31 -8.07
CA VAL A 245 -1.03 -8.83 -8.51
C VAL A 245 -1.88 -10.03 -8.88
N LYS A 246 -3.14 -10.03 -8.44
CA LYS A 246 -4.15 -11.01 -8.83
C LYS A 246 -5.44 -10.32 -9.23
N VAL A 247 -6.03 -10.75 -10.33
CA VAL A 247 -7.42 -10.56 -10.72
C VAL A 247 -8.15 -11.87 -10.42
N ASP A 248 -8.89 -11.92 -9.30
CA ASP A 248 -9.61 -13.11 -8.88
C ASP A 248 -11.01 -13.09 -9.48
N ASN A 249 -11.15 -13.75 -10.64
CA ASN A 249 -12.43 -13.88 -11.34
C ASN A 249 -13.50 -14.58 -10.49
N ASP A 250 -13.12 -15.53 -9.62
CA ASP A 250 -14.07 -16.30 -8.82
C ASP A 250 -14.62 -15.46 -7.66
N LYS A 251 -13.80 -14.55 -7.12
CA LYS A 251 -14.19 -13.59 -6.06
C LYS A 251 -14.60 -12.23 -6.59
N HIS A 252 -14.52 -12.01 -7.90
CA HIS A 252 -14.73 -10.73 -8.55
C HIS A 252 -13.96 -9.57 -7.89
N ASN A 253 -12.68 -9.78 -7.57
CA ASN A 253 -11.85 -8.75 -6.94
C ASN A 253 -10.44 -8.68 -7.54
N ALA A 254 -9.74 -7.59 -7.25
CA ALA A 254 -8.34 -7.44 -7.56
C ALA A 254 -7.54 -7.28 -6.27
N VAL A 255 -6.39 -7.95 -6.21
CA VAL A 255 -5.51 -7.97 -5.05
C VAL A 255 -4.12 -7.53 -5.48
N PHE A 256 -3.57 -6.58 -4.73
CA PHE A 256 -2.16 -6.21 -4.77
C PHE A 256 -1.51 -6.59 -3.44
N ASP A 257 -0.52 -7.48 -3.49
CA ASP A 257 0.25 -7.91 -2.32
C ASP A 257 1.69 -7.40 -2.39
N PHE A 258 2.12 -6.81 -1.30
CA PHE A 258 3.52 -6.58 -0.99
C PHE A 258 3.90 -7.43 0.21
N VAL A 259 4.79 -8.40 0.01
CA VAL A 259 5.24 -9.32 1.05
C VAL A 259 6.73 -9.11 1.26
N TYR A 260 7.15 -9.05 2.52
CA TYR A 260 8.57 -9.13 2.85
C TYR A 260 8.79 -10.10 4.02
N THR A 261 9.89 -10.82 3.97
CA THR A 261 10.35 -11.71 5.03
C THR A 261 11.70 -11.24 5.58
N ALA A 262 11.95 -11.50 6.85
CA ALA A 262 13.18 -11.11 7.52
C ALA A 262 14.15 -12.28 7.66
N LEU A 263 15.45 -11.96 7.60
CA LEU A 263 16.51 -12.89 7.97
C LEU A 263 16.39 -13.29 9.44
N PRO A 264 16.54 -14.58 9.79
CA PRO A 264 16.49 -15.02 11.19
C PRO A 264 17.51 -14.29 12.07
N GLY A 265 17.10 -13.92 13.28
CA GLY A 265 17.98 -13.28 14.28
C GLY A 265 18.18 -11.77 14.11
N THR A 266 17.61 -11.16 13.06
CA THR A 266 17.67 -9.70 12.86
C THR A 266 16.66 -8.94 13.71
N LYS A 267 16.83 -7.62 13.79
CA LYS A 267 15.88 -6.74 14.47
C LYS A 267 14.53 -6.76 13.75
N LEU A 268 14.52 -6.80 12.42
CA LEU A 268 13.29 -6.95 11.65
C LEU A 268 12.55 -8.25 11.98
N ALA A 269 13.25 -9.38 12.09
CA ALA A 269 12.62 -10.66 12.45
C ALA A 269 11.97 -10.62 13.83
N LYS A 270 12.64 -10.00 14.81
CA LYS A 270 12.07 -9.76 16.13
C LYS A 270 10.82 -8.87 16.05
N GLN A 271 10.88 -7.76 15.31
CA GLN A 271 9.72 -6.87 15.13
C GLN A 271 8.53 -7.59 14.51
N ILE A 272 8.74 -8.42 13.48
CA ILE A 272 7.67 -9.20 12.87
C ILE A 272 7.08 -10.19 13.88
N ALA A 273 7.92 -10.91 14.63
CA ALA A 273 7.47 -11.86 15.63
C ALA A 273 6.63 -11.18 16.72
N ASP A 274 7.10 -10.04 17.25
CA ASP A 274 6.41 -9.27 18.29
C ASP A 274 5.05 -8.76 17.77
N ASN A 275 4.94 -8.37 16.50
CA ASN A 275 3.69 -7.88 15.90
C ASN A 275 2.74 -9.00 15.41
N SER A 276 3.19 -10.25 15.27
CA SER A 276 2.36 -11.34 14.73
C SER A 276 1.20 -11.79 15.64
N LYS A 277 1.20 -11.37 16.91
CA LYS A 277 0.24 -11.81 17.95
C LYS A 277 -0.32 -10.65 18.75
N VAL A 278 -0.48 -9.50 18.12
CA VAL A 278 -1.00 -8.30 18.77
C VAL A 278 -2.48 -8.47 19.13
N THR A 279 -2.88 -7.77 20.18
CA THR A 279 -4.24 -7.78 20.70
C THR A 279 -4.73 -6.36 20.91
N THR A 280 -6.03 -6.13 20.81
CA THR A 280 -6.66 -4.83 21.07
C THR A 280 -7.62 -4.87 22.25
N ASN A 281 -7.67 -3.77 23.01
CA ASN A 281 -8.75 -3.48 23.94
C ASN A 281 -9.81 -2.51 23.37
N PHE A 282 -9.72 -2.15 22.09
CA PHE A 282 -10.60 -1.21 21.41
C PHE A 282 -11.46 -1.90 20.33
N ALA A 283 -11.72 -3.20 20.48
CA ALA A 283 -12.45 -4.01 19.51
C ALA A 283 -13.85 -3.46 19.14
N GLY A 284 -14.51 -2.74 20.05
CA GLY A 284 -15.81 -2.12 19.83
C GLY A 284 -15.78 -0.81 19.05
N PHE A 285 -14.59 -0.26 18.79
CA PHE A 285 -14.37 0.85 17.86
C PHE A 285 -14.14 0.38 16.42
N SER A 286 -14.17 -0.94 16.20
CA SER A 286 -14.10 -1.55 14.89
C SER A 286 -15.48 -2.06 14.47
N LYS A 287 -15.98 -1.51 13.37
CA LYS A 287 -17.26 -1.88 12.77
C LYS A 287 -17.01 -2.19 11.30
N PRO A 288 -16.79 -3.46 10.91
CA PRO A 288 -16.46 -3.83 9.53
C PRO A 288 -17.42 -3.30 8.47
N GLU A 289 -18.70 -3.13 8.84
CA GLU A 289 -19.80 -2.63 8.01
C GLU A 289 -19.88 -1.10 7.89
N ALA A 290 -19.07 -0.35 8.65
CA ALA A 290 -19.06 1.10 8.60
C ALA A 290 -18.40 1.62 7.31
N ALA A 291 -18.82 2.79 6.85
CA ALA A 291 -18.26 3.46 5.66
C ALA A 291 -16.74 3.59 5.70
N MET A 292 -16.16 3.78 6.90
CA MET A 292 -14.74 3.56 7.14
C MET A 292 -14.55 2.81 8.45
N ASN A 293 -13.64 1.86 8.47
CA ASN A 293 -13.20 1.20 9.69
C ASN A 293 -11.68 1.06 9.68
N VAL A 294 -11.07 1.30 10.84
CA VAL A 294 -9.63 1.21 11.05
C VAL A 294 -9.37 0.50 12.35
N THR A 295 -8.49 -0.49 12.32
CA THR A 295 -7.89 -1.08 13.53
C THR A 295 -6.40 -1.17 13.37
N PHE A 296 -5.70 -0.94 14.48
CA PHE A 296 -4.26 -1.11 14.52
C PHE A 296 -3.84 -1.56 15.91
N ALA A 297 -2.85 -2.44 15.94
CA ALA A 297 -2.10 -2.71 17.14
C ALA A 297 -0.66 -3.04 16.77
N SER A 298 0.28 -2.56 17.59
CA SER A 298 1.67 -2.91 17.47
C SER A 298 2.27 -3.21 18.83
N ALA A 299 3.10 -4.24 18.86
CA ALA A 299 4.06 -4.48 19.93
C ALA A 299 5.43 -4.24 19.30
N THR A 300 5.92 -3.02 19.42
CA THR A 300 7.19 -2.59 18.85
C THR A 300 8.07 -2.09 19.98
N SER A 301 8.92 -2.95 20.52
CA SER A 301 10.03 -2.55 21.40
C SER A 301 11.14 -1.78 20.66
N GLY A 302 10.82 -1.03 19.61
CA GLY A 302 11.78 -0.67 18.57
C GLY A 302 11.46 0.55 17.73
N ALA A 303 10.58 1.45 18.17
CA ALA A 303 10.67 2.82 17.71
C ALA A 303 12.02 3.38 18.23
N ASP A 304 12.86 3.90 17.34
CA ASP A 304 14.09 4.55 17.78
C ASP A 304 13.70 5.80 18.57
N VAL A 305 14.04 5.83 19.86
CA VAL A 305 13.71 6.93 20.78
C VAL A 305 14.18 8.27 20.19
N SER A 306 15.35 8.28 19.53
CA SER A 306 15.87 9.49 18.88
C SER A 306 14.97 9.96 17.73
N GLN A 307 14.42 9.04 16.94
CA GLN A 307 13.48 9.36 15.86
C GLN A 307 12.15 9.88 16.42
N VAL A 308 11.64 9.27 17.49
CA VAL A 308 10.43 9.76 18.17
C VAL A 308 10.67 11.18 18.68
N GLN A 309 11.79 11.41 19.38
CA GLN A 309 12.17 12.74 19.88
C GLN A 309 12.26 13.77 18.76
N GLN A 310 12.94 13.46 17.65
CA GLN A 310 13.04 14.37 16.50
C GLN A 310 11.67 14.71 15.90
N MET A 311 10.78 13.72 15.78
CA MET A 311 9.42 13.93 15.29
C MET A 311 8.64 14.86 16.22
N ILE A 312 8.74 14.65 17.54
CA ILE A 312 8.09 15.47 18.56
C ILE A 312 8.65 16.88 18.57
N GLU A 313 9.97 17.06 18.49
CA GLU A 313 10.61 18.38 18.39
C GLU A 313 10.15 19.15 17.15
N THR A 314 10.02 18.47 16.02
CA THR A 314 9.51 19.07 14.78
C THR A 314 8.04 19.49 14.94
N ALA A 315 7.21 18.62 15.54
CA ALA A 315 5.80 18.94 15.82
C ALA A 315 5.67 20.11 16.80
N ARG A 316 6.51 20.14 17.86
CA ARG A 316 6.60 21.22 18.84
C ARG A 316 6.96 22.55 18.17
N ALA A 317 8.01 22.58 17.35
CA ALA A 317 8.46 23.78 16.66
C ALA A 317 7.36 24.33 15.73
N LYS A 318 6.74 23.46 14.93
CA LYS A 318 5.65 23.85 14.02
C LYS A 318 4.40 24.33 14.77
N GLY A 319 3.99 23.62 15.81
CA GLY A 319 2.84 23.99 16.63
C GLY A 319 3.06 25.31 17.36
N ASN A 320 4.23 25.51 17.97
CA ASN A 320 4.60 26.78 18.59
C ASN A 320 4.61 27.93 17.59
N ALA A 321 5.16 27.73 16.38
CA ALA A 321 5.14 28.75 15.34
C ALA A 321 3.71 29.07 14.86
N ALA A 322 2.82 28.07 14.80
CA ALA A 322 1.41 28.28 14.45
C ALA A 322 0.65 29.04 15.54
N ILE A 323 0.89 28.72 16.82
CA ILE A 323 0.34 29.44 17.98
C ILE A 323 0.80 30.90 17.99
N GLU A 324 2.07 31.15 17.65
CA GLU A 324 2.59 32.52 17.59
C GLU A 324 1.97 33.36 16.47
N LYS A 325 1.75 32.74 15.31
CA LYS A 325 1.25 33.44 14.11
C LYS A 325 -0.25 33.63 14.09
N THR A 326 -1.02 32.82 14.82
CA THR A 326 -2.48 32.88 14.77
C THR A 326 -3.01 34.09 15.54
N SER A 327 -3.99 34.78 14.96
CA SER A 327 -4.79 35.80 15.64
C SER A 327 -5.96 35.21 16.44
N LYS A 328 -6.21 33.90 16.32
CA LYS A 328 -7.34 33.22 16.97
C LYS A 328 -7.13 32.96 18.46
N ILE A 329 -5.91 33.09 18.95
CA ILE A 329 -5.55 32.95 20.37
C ILE A 329 -5.07 34.33 20.82
N GLU A 330 -5.67 34.83 21.89
CA GLU A 330 -5.27 36.13 22.45
C GLU A 330 -3.82 36.09 22.93
N GLU A 331 -3.11 37.21 22.82
CA GLU A 331 -1.66 37.28 23.11
C GLU A 331 -1.33 36.78 24.52
N GLY A 332 -2.16 37.12 25.52
CA GLY A 332 -2.01 36.65 26.90
C GLY A 332 -2.22 35.15 27.09
N SER A 333 -2.93 34.49 26.16
CA SER A 333 -3.23 33.06 26.20
C SER A 333 -2.26 32.20 25.37
N LYS A 334 -1.39 32.80 24.54
CA LYS A 334 -0.43 32.05 23.71
C LYS A 334 0.54 31.18 24.52
N ALA A 335 1.02 31.67 25.66
CA ALA A 335 1.90 30.89 26.54
C ALA A 335 1.20 29.62 27.03
N LYS A 336 -0.04 29.74 27.49
CA LYS A 336 -0.85 28.61 27.94
C LYS A 336 -1.19 27.66 26.79
N ALA A 337 -1.42 28.17 25.59
CA ALA A 337 -1.65 27.33 24.41
C ALA A 337 -0.43 26.45 24.08
N LYS A 338 0.79 26.99 24.23
CA LYS A 338 2.03 26.21 24.09
C LYS A 338 2.17 25.16 25.18
N GLU A 339 1.79 25.47 26.42
CA GLU A 339 1.80 24.49 27.51
C GLU A 339 0.81 23.34 27.25
N ALA A 340 -0.40 23.65 26.74
CA ALA A 340 -1.38 22.65 26.35
C ALA A 340 -0.83 21.74 25.24
N LEU A 341 -0.21 22.34 24.21
CA LEU A 341 0.47 21.60 23.15
C LEU A 341 1.57 20.69 23.70
N GLU A 342 2.40 21.17 24.63
CA GLU A 342 3.48 20.38 25.22
C GLU A 342 2.95 19.16 25.99
N ASP A 343 1.84 19.29 26.70
CA ASP A 343 1.23 18.16 27.39
C ASP A 343 0.70 17.11 26.41
N PHE A 344 0.04 17.52 25.31
CA PHE A 344 -0.38 16.59 24.26
C PHE A 344 0.81 15.89 23.60
N LEU A 345 1.86 16.63 23.27
CA LEU A 345 3.08 16.08 22.67
C LEU A 345 3.80 15.13 23.64
N THR A 346 3.82 15.43 24.93
CA THR A 346 4.39 14.56 25.97
C THR A 346 3.63 13.25 26.06
N ALA A 347 2.29 13.29 26.06
CA ALA A 347 1.46 12.08 26.09
C ALA A 347 1.71 11.20 24.85
N PHE A 348 1.78 11.82 23.66
CA PHE A 348 2.07 11.14 22.41
C PHE A 348 3.48 10.54 22.40
N GLN A 349 4.48 11.31 22.82
CA GLN A 349 5.88 10.86 22.94
C GLN A 349 5.99 9.63 23.85
N LYS A 350 5.47 9.71 25.08
CA LYS A 350 5.49 8.60 26.04
C LYS A 350 4.77 7.36 25.53
N THR A 351 3.71 7.55 24.75
CA THR A 351 2.97 6.43 24.14
C THR A 351 3.82 5.70 23.11
N LEU A 352 4.52 6.45 22.25
CA LEU A 352 5.43 5.87 21.25
C LEU A 352 6.67 5.24 21.88
N GLU A 353 7.26 5.88 22.90
CA GLU A 353 8.39 5.35 23.68
C GLU A 353 8.00 4.09 24.47
N GLY A 354 6.74 3.98 24.89
CA GLY A 354 6.18 2.80 25.54
C GLY A 354 6.14 1.55 24.64
N GLY A 355 6.34 1.72 23.33
CA GLY A 355 6.50 0.62 22.38
C GLY A 355 5.23 -0.19 22.10
N VAL A 356 4.08 0.29 22.57
CA VAL A 356 2.77 -0.33 22.31
C VAL A 356 1.87 0.71 21.67
N THR A 357 1.29 0.37 20.53
CA THR A 357 0.16 1.11 19.97
C THR A 357 -1.03 0.18 19.89
N ASP A 358 -2.22 0.69 20.18
CA ASP A 358 -3.47 -0.06 20.13
C ASP A 358 -4.59 0.94 19.94
N GLY A 359 -5.49 0.70 18.99
CA GLY A 359 -6.63 1.56 18.76
C GLY A 359 -7.53 1.10 17.62
N GLY A 360 -8.66 1.78 17.52
CA GLY A 360 -9.64 1.57 16.47
C GLY A 360 -10.47 2.82 16.22
N ALA A 361 -11.03 2.91 15.03
CA ALA A 361 -11.98 3.94 14.66
C ALA A 361 -12.98 3.42 13.63
N SER A 362 -14.20 3.96 13.69
CA SER A 362 -15.24 3.71 12.70
C SER A 362 -15.99 4.99 12.35
N LEU A 363 -16.29 5.17 11.06
CA LEU A 363 -17.14 6.22 10.52
C LEU A 363 -18.36 5.57 9.87
N GLU A 364 -19.53 5.81 10.45
CA GLU A 364 -20.81 5.46 9.85
C GLU A 364 -21.38 6.70 9.15
N LEU A 365 -21.88 6.50 7.93
CA LEU A 365 -22.52 7.53 7.14
C LEU A 365 -23.96 7.08 6.87
N GLY A 366 -24.92 7.99 7.07
CA GLY A 366 -26.32 7.80 6.74
C GLY A 366 -26.89 9.02 6.01
N ASP A 367 -28.19 9.00 5.74
CA ASP A 367 -28.88 10.10 5.07
C ASP A 367 -28.74 11.40 5.87
N ASN A 368 -27.90 12.31 5.37
CA ASN A 368 -27.51 13.57 6.02
C ASN A 368 -27.00 13.42 7.47
N SER A 369 -26.42 12.28 7.85
CA SER A 369 -25.87 12.08 9.19
C SER A 369 -24.54 11.37 9.14
N MET A 370 -23.69 11.66 10.12
CA MET A 370 -22.43 10.96 10.34
C MET A 370 -22.28 10.60 11.81
N SER A 371 -21.59 9.50 12.07
CA SER A 371 -21.18 9.07 13.40
C SER A 371 -19.75 8.56 13.31
N PHE A 372 -18.82 9.29 13.93
CA PHE A 372 -17.43 8.88 14.02
C PHE A 372 -17.08 8.60 15.46
N VAL A 373 -16.45 7.46 15.70
CA VAL A 373 -15.89 7.09 17.01
C VAL A 373 -14.47 6.60 16.82
N ALA A 374 -13.59 6.97 17.77
CA ALA A 374 -12.23 6.49 17.84
C ALA A 374 -11.80 6.27 19.29
N GLY A 375 -10.91 5.31 19.49
CA GLY A 375 -10.31 5.02 20.78
C GLY A 375 -8.88 4.53 20.60
N ALA A 376 -7.98 4.97 21.48
CA ALA A 376 -6.59 4.57 21.43
C ALA A 376 -5.97 4.45 22.82
N TYR A 377 -5.00 3.55 22.93
CA TYR A 377 -4.13 3.42 24.08
C TYR A 377 -3.19 4.63 24.17
N VAL A 378 -3.09 5.20 25.37
CA VAL A 378 -2.21 6.34 25.65
C VAL A 378 -1.50 6.08 26.98
N VAL A 379 -0.17 6.01 26.97
CA VAL A 379 0.61 5.69 28.18
C VAL A 379 0.38 6.72 29.27
N ASP A 380 0.41 8.01 28.93
CA ASP A 380 0.23 9.11 29.86
C ASP A 380 -1.05 9.89 29.53
N SER A 381 -2.21 9.25 29.74
CA SER A 381 -3.50 9.88 29.48
C SER A 381 -3.79 11.06 30.42
N ALA A 382 -3.12 11.13 31.58
CA ALA A 382 -3.20 12.28 32.49
C ALA A 382 -2.68 13.56 31.83
N LYS A 383 -1.59 13.47 31.05
CA LYS A 383 -1.09 14.59 30.25
C LYS A 383 -2.09 15.06 29.20
N VAL A 384 -2.85 14.16 28.58
CA VAL A 384 -3.95 14.56 27.68
C VAL A 384 -5.01 15.37 28.42
N LEU A 385 -5.41 14.93 29.63
CA LEU A 385 -6.36 15.68 30.45
C LEU A 385 -5.82 17.07 30.87
N GLU A 386 -4.55 17.16 31.24
CA GLU A 386 -3.90 18.45 31.56
C GLU A 386 -3.91 19.40 30.34
N GLY A 387 -3.58 18.88 29.16
CA GLY A 387 -3.65 19.63 27.90
C GLY A 387 -5.07 20.14 27.60
N ILE A 388 -6.09 19.29 27.78
CA ILE A 388 -7.51 19.68 27.61
C ILE A 388 -7.90 20.78 28.59
N LYS A 389 -7.51 20.68 29.87
CA LYS A 389 -7.80 21.70 30.89
C LYS A 389 -7.16 23.05 30.53
N LYS A 390 -5.88 23.04 30.16
CA LYS A 390 -5.17 24.25 29.72
C LYS A 390 -5.79 24.86 28.47
N TYR A 391 -6.22 24.01 27.53
CA TYR A 391 -6.91 24.45 26.32
C TYR A 391 -8.28 25.11 26.64
N ALA A 392 -9.04 24.54 27.58
CA ALA A 392 -10.32 25.08 28.01
C ALA A 392 -10.21 26.48 28.65
N GLU A 393 -9.04 26.81 29.21
CA GLU A 393 -8.73 28.10 29.82
C GLU A 393 -8.18 29.14 28.83
N LEU A 394 -8.07 28.82 27.54
CA LEU A 394 -7.58 29.76 26.54
C LEU A 394 -8.63 30.81 26.18
N GLU A 395 -8.21 32.06 26.15
CA GLU A 395 -8.98 33.13 25.52
C GLU A 395 -8.77 33.05 24.01
N THR A 396 -9.85 32.73 23.29
CA THR A 396 -9.81 32.43 21.86
C THR A 396 -10.97 33.05 21.11
N THR A 397 -10.72 33.37 19.84
CA THR A 397 -11.73 33.75 18.86
C THR A 397 -11.84 32.64 17.82
N ASP A 398 -13.07 32.14 17.63
CA ASP A 398 -13.41 31.13 16.61
C ASP A 398 -12.53 29.85 16.66
N LEU A 399 -12.15 29.45 17.88
CA LEU A 399 -11.67 28.11 18.21
C LEU A 399 -12.75 27.34 18.98
N PRO A 400 -12.70 25.99 18.95
CA PRO A 400 -13.59 25.16 19.74
C PRO A 400 -13.55 25.51 21.23
N LYS A 401 -14.72 25.62 21.87
CA LYS A 401 -14.85 25.75 23.32
C LYS A 401 -14.88 24.38 23.96
N VAL A 402 -14.30 24.25 25.15
CA VAL A 402 -14.31 22.98 25.90
C VAL A 402 -15.06 23.15 27.21
N GLU A 403 -16.06 22.30 27.40
CA GLU A 403 -16.75 22.11 28.67
C GLU A 403 -16.18 20.85 29.34
N LEU A 404 -15.56 21.04 30.50
CA LEU A 404 -14.90 19.97 31.23
C LEU A 404 -15.92 19.14 32.03
N ASP A 405 -15.65 17.84 32.18
CA ASP A 405 -16.44 16.93 33.02
C ASP A 405 -17.93 16.88 32.64
N ALA A 406 -18.23 17.00 31.34
CA ALA A 406 -19.59 17.04 30.80
C ALA A 406 -20.35 15.71 30.96
N GLU A 407 -19.64 14.58 30.94
CA GLU A 407 -20.25 13.24 31.05
C GLU A 407 -19.27 12.24 31.69
N THR A 408 -19.79 11.17 32.30
CA THR A 408 -18.96 10.08 32.85
C THR A 408 -19.51 8.72 32.42
N ILE A 409 -18.68 7.93 31.74
CA ILE A 409 -19.03 6.57 31.30
C ILE A 409 -18.04 5.59 31.93
N GLY A 410 -18.50 4.87 32.96
CA GLY A 410 -17.61 4.02 33.76
C GLY A 410 -16.51 4.84 34.42
N ASP A 411 -15.25 4.45 34.20
CA ASP A 411 -14.07 5.16 34.73
C ASP A 411 -13.53 6.25 33.78
N VAL A 412 -14.28 6.59 32.72
CA VAL A 412 -13.86 7.56 31.70
C VAL A 412 -14.61 8.87 31.91
N LYS A 413 -13.87 9.97 31.98
CA LYS A 413 -14.42 11.33 32.02
C LYS A 413 -14.44 11.92 30.63
N PHE A 414 -15.59 12.44 30.21
CA PHE A 414 -15.79 13.05 28.91
C PHE A 414 -15.89 14.57 29.02
N HIS A 415 -15.28 15.24 28.06
CA HIS A 415 -15.28 16.69 27.89
C HIS A 415 -16.00 17.00 26.58
N ASN A 416 -16.96 17.93 26.62
CA ASN A 416 -17.64 18.37 25.42
C ASN A 416 -16.81 19.45 24.74
N VAL A 417 -16.70 19.38 23.42
CA VAL A 417 -15.98 20.34 22.60
C VAL A 417 -16.93 20.85 21.53
N THR A 418 -17.22 22.14 21.58
CA THR A 418 -18.21 22.80 20.70
C THR A 418 -17.48 23.75 19.76
N TYR A 419 -17.72 23.65 18.46
CA TYR A 419 -17.13 24.55 17.47
C TYR A 419 -18.20 25.35 16.75
N LYS A 420 -17.92 26.62 16.47
CA LYS A 420 -18.86 27.43 15.70
C LYS A 420 -18.88 26.94 14.26
N ILE A 421 -20.04 26.50 13.81
CA ILE A 421 -20.32 26.30 12.38
C ILE A 421 -20.62 27.69 11.79
N PRO A 422 -19.93 28.11 10.71
CA PRO A 422 -20.24 29.38 10.04
C PRO A 422 -21.73 29.45 9.67
N ALA A 423 -22.33 30.63 9.87
CA ALA A 423 -23.78 30.79 9.70
C ALA A 423 -24.24 30.58 8.25
N ASP A 424 -23.35 30.71 7.28
CA ASP A 424 -23.55 30.49 5.86
C ASP A 424 -23.24 29.05 5.41
N ASP A 425 -22.68 28.21 6.29
CA ASP A 425 -22.36 26.81 6.01
C ASP A 425 -23.53 25.87 6.34
N GLU A 426 -24.61 26.02 5.57
CA GLU A 426 -25.80 25.17 5.66
C GLU A 426 -25.51 23.68 5.41
N LYS A 427 -24.38 23.34 4.76
CA LYS A 427 -23.95 21.95 4.57
C LYS A 427 -23.40 21.39 5.88
N ALA A 428 -22.49 22.10 6.55
CA ALA A 428 -21.96 21.68 7.84
C ALA A 428 -23.06 21.56 8.91
N LYS A 429 -24.03 22.49 8.94
CA LYS A 429 -25.17 22.43 9.87
C LYS A 429 -26.10 21.23 9.65
N LYS A 430 -26.18 20.70 8.42
CA LYS A 430 -26.99 19.51 8.12
C LYS A 430 -26.33 18.21 8.58
N LEU A 431 -25.00 18.15 8.52
CA LEU A 431 -24.23 16.92 8.77
C LEU A 431 -23.81 16.74 10.22
N LEU A 432 -23.68 17.86 10.93
CA LEU A 432 -23.21 17.96 12.30
C LEU A 432 -24.39 18.42 13.17
N THR A 433 -24.27 18.33 14.50
CA THR A 433 -25.26 18.96 15.38
C THR A 433 -25.33 20.47 15.09
N GLU A 434 -26.45 21.15 15.41
CA GLU A 434 -26.63 22.59 15.11
C GLU A 434 -25.45 23.47 15.57
N ASN A 435 -24.74 23.04 16.62
CA ASN A 435 -23.58 23.74 17.18
C ASN A 435 -22.24 23.01 16.99
N GLY A 436 -22.18 21.91 16.22
CA GLY A 436 -20.96 21.13 16.05
C GLY A 436 -20.41 20.60 17.37
N GLU A 437 -20.91 19.46 17.82
CA GLU A 437 -20.50 18.85 19.08
C GLU A 437 -19.63 17.62 18.85
N MET A 438 -18.52 17.57 19.58
CA MET A 438 -17.66 16.40 19.69
C MET A 438 -17.32 16.17 21.16
N ILE A 439 -17.04 14.93 21.53
CA ILE A 439 -16.65 14.59 22.90
C ILE A 439 -15.27 13.94 22.92
N VAL A 440 -14.48 14.29 23.93
CA VAL A 440 -13.17 13.70 24.19
C VAL A 440 -13.20 13.03 25.56
N GLY A 441 -13.01 11.72 25.58
CA GLY A 441 -12.96 10.92 26.80
C GLY A 441 -11.53 10.64 27.23
N VAL A 442 -11.22 10.83 28.51
CA VAL A 442 -9.94 10.42 29.09
C VAL A 442 -10.19 9.37 30.16
N GLY A 443 -9.67 8.16 29.93
CA GLY A 443 -9.69 7.05 30.87
C GLY A 443 -8.28 6.70 31.36
N LYS A 444 -8.19 5.66 32.18
CA LYS A 444 -6.89 5.09 32.56
C LYS A 444 -6.21 4.47 31.33
N ASN A 445 -5.09 5.06 30.92
CA ASN A 445 -4.30 4.65 29.76
C ASN A 445 -5.05 4.63 28.41
N ALA A 446 -6.15 5.38 28.29
CA ALA A 446 -6.96 5.41 27.08
C ALA A 446 -7.51 6.81 26.83
N VAL A 447 -7.61 7.16 25.55
CA VAL A 447 -8.30 8.37 25.08
C VAL A 447 -9.33 7.96 24.04
N TYR A 448 -10.50 8.59 24.10
CA TYR A 448 -11.63 8.35 23.23
C TYR A 448 -12.07 9.64 22.57
N PHE A 449 -12.60 9.53 21.37
CA PHE A 449 -13.13 10.64 20.61
C PHE A 449 -14.42 10.21 19.92
N ALA A 450 -15.43 11.07 19.90
CA ALA A 450 -16.60 10.87 19.07
C ALA A 450 -17.18 12.20 18.56
N MET A 451 -17.75 12.18 17.37
CA MET A 451 -18.46 13.30 16.74
C MET A 451 -19.60 12.78 15.87
N GLY A 452 -20.63 13.60 15.65
CA GLY A 452 -21.77 13.22 14.82
C GLY A 452 -23.12 13.50 15.48
N ALA A 453 -24.17 12.81 15.05
CA ALA A 453 -25.54 13.02 15.51
C ALA A 453 -25.76 12.73 17.01
N ASP A 454 -25.12 11.69 17.56
CA ASP A 454 -25.14 11.35 18.99
C ASP A 454 -23.78 10.76 19.43
N PRO A 455 -22.79 11.64 19.69
CA PRO A 455 -21.42 11.19 19.98
C PRO A 455 -21.33 10.42 21.31
N VAL A 456 -22.16 10.76 22.30
CA VAL A 456 -22.17 10.13 23.63
C VAL A 456 -22.68 8.69 23.55
N ALA A 457 -23.81 8.46 22.88
CA ALA A 457 -24.32 7.10 22.70
C ALA A 457 -23.35 6.24 21.89
N ALA A 458 -22.77 6.79 20.84
CA ALA A 458 -21.84 6.08 19.97
C ALA A 458 -20.57 5.62 20.73
N VAL A 459 -19.92 6.50 21.49
CA VAL A 459 -18.72 6.12 22.26
C VAL A 459 -19.07 5.14 23.40
N LYS A 460 -20.22 5.31 24.05
CA LYS A 460 -20.70 4.40 25.10
C LYS A 460 -20.89 2.99 24.57
N ALA A 461 -21.50 2.86 23.39
CA ALA A 461 -21.67 1.58 22.72
C ALA A 461 -20.32 0.94 22.36
N ALA A 462 -19.38 1.71 21.82
CA ALA A 462 -18.04 1.24 21.46
C ALA A 462 -17.22 0.76 22.67
N ILE A 463 -17.26 1.51 23.79
CA ILE A 463 -16.62 1.10 25.05
C ILE A 463 -17.26 -0.18 25.60
N ALA A 464 -18.59 -0.26 25.63
CA ALA A 464 -19.31 -1.42 26.12
C ALA A 464 -19.04 -2.67 25.26
N ALA A 465 -18.95 -2.52 23.93
CA ALA A 465 -18.59 -3.60 23.02
C ALA A 465 -17.13 -4.04 23.22
N SER A 466 -16.20 -3.10 23.41
CA SER A 466 -14.80 -3.39 23.70
C SER A 466 -14.63 -4.19 25.00
N ALA A 467 -15.40 -3.83 26.04
CA ALA A 467 -15.39 -4.54 27.33
C ALA A 467 -15.84 -6.00 27.23
N LYS A 468 -16.61 -6.37 26.20
CA LYS A 468 -17.03 -7.76 25.95
C LYS A 468 -15.95 -8.60 25.25
N SER A 469 -14.93 -7.96 24.67
CA SER A 469 -13.86 -8.62 23.92
C SER A 469 -12.47 -8.02 24.26
N PRO A 470 -12.07 -8.03 25.54
CA PRO A 470 -10.77 -7.49 25.94
C PRO A 470 -9.64 -8.33 25.32
N LYS A 471 -8.54 -7.68 24.96
CA LYS A 471 -7.37 -8.32 24.32
C LYS A 471 -7.74 -9.21 23.12
N LYS A 472 -8.70 -8.77 22.30
CA LYS A 472 -9.08 -9.47 21.08
C LYS A 472 -7.86 -9.54 20.16
N ALA A 473 -7.50 -10.74 19.71
CA ALA A 473 -6.46 -10.90 18.68
C ALA A 473 -6.93 -10.22 17.38
N ILE A 474 -6.07 -9.38 16.82
CA ILE A 474 -6.34 -8.66 15.57
C ILE A 474 -5.11 -8.71 14.67
N MET A 475 -5.30 -8.38 13.40
CA MET A 475 -4.18 -8.07 12.52
C MET A 475 -3.49 -6.79 13.00
N PRO A 476 -2.16 -6.64 12.81
CA PRO A 476 -1.44 -5.40 13.12
C PRO A 476 -2.08 -4.13 12.55
N PHE A 477 -2.70 -4.26 11.38
CA PHE A 477 -3.39 -3.17 10.72
C PHE A 477 -4.50 -3.71 9.82
N GLU A 478 -5.68 -3.12 9.90
CA GLU A 478 -6.77 -3.31 8.95
C GLU A 478 -7.48 -1.98 8.74
N MET A 479 -7.73 -1.63 7.49
CA MET A 479 -8.52 -0.48 7.08
C MET A 479 -9.51 -0.94 6.00
N THR A 480 -10.77 -0.58 6.15
CA THR A 480 -11.82 -0.81 5.17
C THR A 480 -12.54 0.50 4.86
N ILE A 481 -12.92 0.68 3.59
CA ILE A 481 -13.70 1.83 3.12
C ILE A 481 -14.83 1.27 2.24
N GLY A 482 -16.08 1.52 2.62
CA GLY A 482 -17.26 1.19 1.82
C GLY A 482 -17.53 2.29 0.80
N LEU A 483 -17.26 2.02 -0.48
CA LEU A 483 -17.35 3.04 -1.53
C LEU A 483 -18.79 3.50 -1.77
N GLN A 484 -19.77 2.60 -1.66
CA GLN A 484 -21.18 2.96 -1.88
C GLN A 484 -21.64 3.99 -0.86
N GLN A 485 -21.43 3.73 0.44
CA GLN A 485 -21.80 4.65 1.52
C GLN A 485 -21.09 6.00 1.37
N ALA A 486 -19.81 5.99 0.96
CA ALA A 486 -19.05 7.22 0.72
C ALA A 486 -19.61 8.05 -0.44
N LEU A 487 -20.02 7.40 -1.54
CA LEU A 487 -20.62 8.07 -2.71
C LEU A 487 -22.03 8.60 -2.41
N GLU A 488 -22.85 7.85 -1.69
CA GLU A 488 -24.18 8.28 -1.25
C GLU A 488 -24.08 9.52 -0.36
N PHE A 489 -23.15 9.51 0.59
CA PHE A 489 -22.86 10.67 1.41
C PHE A 489 -22.35 11.85 0.58
N ALA A 490 -21.38 11.62 -0.31
CA ALA A 490 -20.86 12.67 -1.21
C ALA A 490 -21.99 13.30 -2.04
N LYS A 491 -22.93 12.50 -2.56
CA LYS A 491 -24.10 12.97 -3.31
C LYS A 491 -24.98 13.89 -2.48
N SER A 492 -25.17 13.59 -1.19
CA SER A 492 -26.02 14.39 -0.28
C SER A 492 -25.48 15.80 -0.04
N VAL A 493 -24.16 15.99 -0.16
CA VAL A 493 -23.46 17.27 0.12
C VAL A 493 -22.94 17.97 -1.14
N ALA A 494 -22.93 17.27 -2.28
CA ALA A 494 -22.43 17.76 -3.55
C ALA A 494 -23.27 18.90 -4.12
N GLU A 495 -22.60 19.77 -4.88
CA GLU A 495 -23.26 20.76 -5.72
C GLU A 495 -23.97 20.08 -6.90
N GLU A 496 -24.99 20.73 -7.48
CA GLU A 496 -25.83 20.13 -8.52
C GLU A 496 -25.06 19.70 -9.78
N ASP A 497 -23.95 20.37 -10.10
CA ASP A 497 -23.07 20.04 -11.23
C ASP A 497 -22.20 18.80 -10.96
N GLN A 498 -21.92 18.48 -9.69
CA GLN A 498 -21.14 17.31 -9.29
C GLN A 498 -21.99 16.04 -9.14
N LYS A 499 -23.29 16.19 -8.83
CA LYS A 499 -24.21 15.07 -8.60
C LYS A 499 -24.26 14.06 -9.76
N PRO A 500 -24.31 14.45 -11.05
CA PRO A 500 -24.33 13.50 -12.15
C PRO A 500 -23.11 12.59 -12.20
N LEU A 501 -21.92 13.10 -11.85
CA LEU A 501 -20.71 12.28 -11.78
C LEU A 501 -20.80 11.26 -10.64
N ILE A 502 -21.25 11.69 -9.47
CA ILE A 502 -21.39 10.84 -8.28
C ILE A 502 -22.46 9.77 -8.50
N GLU A 503 -23.58 10.12 -9.12
CA GLU A 503 -24.64 9.18 -9.51
C GLU A 503 -24.10 8.12 -10.46
N ASN A 504 -23.37 8.54 -11.49
CA ASN A 504 -22.74 7.61 -12.44
C ASN A 504 -21.80 6.62 -11.75
N LEU A 505 -20.97 7.08 -10.80
CA LEU A 505 -20.08 6.21 -10.03
C LEU A 505 -20.87 5.29 -9.09
N SER A 506 -21.92 5.81 -8.44
CA SER A 506 -22.78 5.03 -7.54
C SER A 506 -23.49 3.90 -8.28
N GLU A 507 -23.99 4.16 -9.48
CA GLU A 507 -24.58 3.14 -10.36
C GLU A 507 -23.58 2.05 -10.72
N ALA A 508 -22.32 2.41 -11.00
CA ALA A 508 -21.28 1.44 -11.33
C ALA A 508 -21.02 0.51 -10.15
N VAL A 509 -20.90 1.06 -8.94
CA VAL A 509 -20.74 0.28 -7.71
C VAL A 509 -21.95 -0.61 -7.46
N SER A 510 -23.16 -0.05 -7.56
CA SER A 510 -24.43 -0.76 -7.30
C SER A 510 -24.75 -1.86 -8.30
N SER A 511 -24.13 -1.85 -9.48
CA SER A 511 -24.26 -2.91 -10.48
C SER A 511 -23.42 -4.16 -10.17
N ALA A 512 -22.59 -4.12 -9.13
CA ALA A 512 -21.82 -5.27 -8.64
C ALA A 512 -22.63 -6.18 -7.73
N SER A 513 -22.03 -7.31 -7.36
CA SER A 513 -22.56 -8.20 -6.32
C SER A 513 -22.82 -7.44 -5.01
N SER A 514 -23.90 -7.76 -4.31
CA SER A 514 -24.27 -7.08 -3.06
C SER A 514 -23.16 -7.17 -2.01
N GLY A 515 -22.75 -6.02 -1.47
CA GLY A 515 -21.66 -5.93 -0.49
C GLY A 515 -20.25 -6.01 -1.07
N SER A 516 -20.09 -5.96 -2.39
CA SER A 516 -18.79 -5.98 -3.09
C SER A 516 -18.28 -4.58 -3.45
N ASP A 517 -18.42 -3.62 -2.54
CA ASP A 517 -18.08 -2.21 -2.73
C ASP A 517 -16.90 -1.72 -1.90
N HIS A 518 -16.17 -2.62 -1.23
CA HIS A 518 -15.13 -2.23 -0.29
C HIS A 518 -13.73 -2.14 -0.92
N ILE A 519 -13.00 -1.13 -0.45
CA ILE A 519 -11.54 -1.07 -0.52
C ILE A 519 -11.01 -1.58 0.82
N ARG A 520 -10.07 -2.54 0.80
CA ARG A 520 -9.48 -3.08 2.03
C ARG A 520 -7.97 -3.01 1.97
N LEU A 521 -7.34 -2.48 3.02
CA LEU A 521 -5.90 -2.49 3.22
C LEU A 521 -5.57 -3.22 4.52
N VAL A 522 -4.93 -4.38 4.44
CA VAL A 522 -4.65 -5.24 5.59
C VAL A 522 -3.16 -5.58 5.69
N GLY A 523 -2.66 -5.63 6.93
CA GLY A 523 -1.33 -6.12 7.26
C GLY A 523 -1.42 -7.51 7.89
N GLU A 524 -1.23 -8.55 7.09
CA GLU A 524 -1.33 -9.95 7.52
C GLU A 524 0.05 -10.49 7.94
N PRO A 525 0.20 -11.05 9.15
CA PRO A 525 1.39 -11.81 9.50
C PRO A 525 1.54 -13.04 8.61
N VAL A 526 2.72 -13.23 8.03
CA VAL A 526 3.11 -14.48 7.34
C VAL A 526 4.32 -15.08 8.04
N LYS A 527 4.72 -16.30 7.66
CA LYS A 527 5.88 -16.96 8.27
C LYS A 527 7.13 -16.07 8.10
N ASN A 528 7.68 -15.60 9.23
CA ASN A 528 8.82 -14.69 9.29
C ASN A 528 8.66 -13.40 8.44
N GLY A 529 7.43 -12.97 8.18
CA GLY A 529 7.16 -11.83 7.30
C GLY A 529 5.85 -11.12 7.60
N ILE A 530 5.60 -10.07 6.82
CA ILE A 530 4.31 -9.38 6.77
C ILE A 530 3.89 -9.27 5.30
N ARG A 531 2.64 -9.60 5.01
CA ARG A 531 1.95 -9.26 3.77
C ARG A 531 1.14 -8.01 4.00
N THR A 532 1.37 -6.97 3.20
CA THR A 532 0.44 -5.85 3.07
C THR A 532 -0.40 -6.09 1.82
N ARG A 533 -1.71 -6.20 1.99
CA ARG A 533 -2.66 -6.49 0.93
C ARG A 533 -3.60 -5.33 0.72
N LEU A 534 -3.66 -4.83 -0.52
CA LEU A 534 -4.74 -3.97 -1.00
C LEU A 534 -5.71 -4.84 -1.81
N GLU A 535 -6.97 -4.87 -1.40
CA GLU A 535 -8.07 -5.54 -2.10
C GLU A 535 -9.06 -4.49 -2.62
N LEU A 536 -9.42 -4.60 -3.90
CA LEU A 536 -10.43 -3.81 -4.57
C LEU A 536 -11.56 -4.75 -5.01
N GLN A 537 -12.74 -4.60 -4.43
CA GLN A 537 -13.89 -5.43 -4.77
C GLN A 537 -14.56 -4.98 -6.08
N GLU A 538 -15.41 -5.85 -6.64
CA GLU A 538 -16.06 -5.69 -7.93
C GLU A 538 -16.63 -4.28 -8.17
N GLY A 539 -17.39 -3.73 -7.22
CA GLY A 539 -18.00 -2.40 -7.32
C GLY A 539 -16.97 -1.28 -7.41
N VAL A 540 -15.86 -1.39 -6.68
CA VAL A 540 -14.74 -0.45 -6.77
C VAL A 540 -14.09 -0.53 -8.15
N LEU A 541 -13.88 -1.74 -8.66
CA LEU A 541 -13.29 -1.96 -9.97
C LEU A 541 -14.16 -1.40 -11.11
N LYS A 542 -15.49 -1.59 -11.02
CA LYS A 542 -16.46 -0.98 -11.95
C LYS A 542 -16.41 0.55 -11.91
N ALA A 543 -16.33 1.13 -10.72
CA ALA A 543 -16.22 2.58 -10.57
C ALA A 543 -14.93 3.13 -11.21
N ILE A 544 -13.79 2.44 -11.02
CA ILE A 544 -12.51 2.77 -11.68
C ILE A 544 -12.64 2.66 -13.21
N GLY A 545 -13.21 1.56 -13.71
CA GLY A 545 -13.43 1.34 -15.14
C GLY A 545 -14.27 2.45 -15.78
N LYS A 546 -15.40 2.81 -15.15
CA LYS A 546 -16.28 3.88 -15.61
C LYS A 546 -15.58 5.25 -15.59
N GLY A 547 -14.85 5.56 -14.51
CA GLY A 547 -14.08 6.81 -14.41
C GLY A 547 -12.99 6.93 -15.48
N ALA A 548 -12.25 5.85 -15.75
CA ALA A 548 -11.23 5.82 -16.79
C ALA A 548 -11.82 5.99 -18.21
N SER A 549 -12.96 5.37 -18.49
CA SER A 549 -13.70 5.53 -19.74
C SER A 549 -14.14 6.99 -19.96
N GLN A 550 -14.70 7.62 -18.93
CA GLN A 550 -15.11 9.03 -18.97
C GLN A 550 -13.94 9.98 -19.22
N ALA A 551 -12.80 9.79 -18.54
CA ALA A 551 -11.60 10.60 -18.74
C ALA A 551 -11.10 10.53 -20.20
N ARG A 552 -11.10 9.34 -20.81
CA ARG A 552 -10.74 9.15 -22.23
C ARG A 552 -11.68 9.90 -23.17
N MET A 553 -13.00 9.87 -22.91
CA MET A 553 -13.99 10.57 -23.73
C MET A 553 -13.86 12.10 -23.66
N GLN A 554 -13.38 12.64 -22.54
CA GLN A 554 -13.19 14.08 -22.34
C GLN A 554 -11.84 14.61 -22.88
N GLY A 555 -11.03 13.77 -23.54
CA GLY A 555 -9.73 14.17 -24.08
C GLY A 555 -8.66 14.45 -23.02
N ALA A 556 -8.95 14.18 -21.75
CA ALA A 556 -7.93 14.10 -20.72
C ALA A 556 -7.15 12.80 -20.98
N GLY A 557 -5.94 12.93 -21.54
CA GLY A 557 -5.07 11.80 -21.79
C GLY A 557 -4.95 10.96 -20.52
N ALA A 558 -5.56 9.78 -20.53
CA ALA A 558 -5.33 8.80 -19.48
C ALA A 558 -3.81 8.57 -19.40
N PRO A 559 -3.21 8.46 -18.21
CA PRO A 559 -1.84 7.96 -18.12
C PRO A 559 -1.82 6.61 -18.85
N ALA A 560 -0.99 6.54 -19.89
CA ALA A 560 -0.77 5.32 -20.64
C ALA A 560 -0.09 4.33 -19.68
N GLY A 561 -0.86 3.41 -19.11
CA GLY A 561 -0.36 2.40 -18.19
C GLY A 561 -1.40 2.00 -17.15
N PHE A 562 -2.30 1.10 -17.54
CA PHE A 562 -2.76 0.02 -16.68
C PHE A 562 -2.57 -1.28 -17.46
#